data_AF-A0A7W0RH91-F1
#
_entry.id   AF-A0A7W0RH91-F1
#
_cell.length_a   1.000
_cell.length_b   1.000
_cell.length_c   1.000
_cell.angle_alpha   90.00
_cell.angle_beta   90.00
_cell.angle_gamma   90.00
#
_symmetry.space_group_name_H-M   'P 1'
#
loop_
_entity.id
_entity.type
_entity.pdbx_description
1 polymer ?
#
loop_
_entity_poly.entity_id
_entity_poly.type
_entity_poly.pdbx_seq_one_letter_code
_entity_poly.pdbx_strand_id
1 'polypeptide(L)'
;CPGEFDVVIGDARLRLSRAADRRYGLIMADAFSSDAVPVHLITREALELYRSKLREHGIVAFNVSNSYVDLEPVLGNLAHDAGMACVAQEDRESGEDGIPETDASDWVVMARRTRDLGAVASDPRWQDCRRSPGSAPWTDDYSNLLGALDLND
;
A
#
# COMPACT_ATOMS: atom_id res chain seq x y z
N CYS A 1 4.86 14.46 24.48
CA CYS A 1 3.78 15.38 24.07
C CYS A 1 3.02 14.73 22.93
N PRO A 2 1.68 14.59 22.98
CA PRO A 2 0.95 14.16 21.80
C PRO A 2 1.09 15.24 20.72
N GLY A 3 1.30 14.82 19.47
CA GLY A 3 1.29 15.74 18.34
C GLY A 3 -0.10 16.34 18.11
N GLU A 4 -0.17 17.38 17.29
CA GLU A 4 -1.45 17.93 16.83
C GLU A 4 -2.08 16.96 15.81
N PHE A 5 -3.37 16.67 15.94
CA PHE A 5 -4.09 15.75 15.06
C PHE A 5 -5.43 16.35 14.63
N ASP A 6 -5.85 16.03 13.41
CA ASP A 6 -7.13 16.42 12.83
C ASP A 6 -7.84 15.15 12.32
N VAL A 7 -9.09 14.97 12.73
CA VAL A 7 -9.91 13.79 12.40
C VAL A 7 -11.02 14.22 11.46
N VAL A 8 -10.99 13.69 10.23
CA VAL A 8 -11.97 14.01 9.19
C VAL A 8 -12.83 12.78 8.91
N ILE A 9 -14.11 12.85 9.28
CA ILE A 9 -15.06 11.75 9.06
C ILE A 9 -15.55 11.70 7.60
N GLY A 10 -15.53 10.53 6.99
CA GLY A 10 -16.10 10.23 5.68
C GLY A 10 -15.24 9.26 4.87
N ASP A 11 -15.63 9.05 3.61
CA ASP A 11 -14.85 8.25 2.67
C ASP A 11 -13.43 8.83 2.48
N ALA A 12 -12.41 8.00 2.70
CA ALA A 12 -11.02 8.43 2.71
C ALA A 12 -10.61 9.05 1.36
N ARG A 13 -11.01 8.44 0.24
CA ARG A 13 -10.66 8.89 -1.11
C ARG A 13 -11.29 10.23 -1.44
N LEU A 14 -12.58 10.39 -1.15
CA LEU A 14 -13.31 11.65 -1.34
C LEU A 14 -12.81 12.76 -0.44
N ARG A 15 -12.38 12.45 0.79
CA ARG A 15 -11.76 13.45 1.68
C ARG A 15 -10.38 13.86 1.18
N LEU A 16 -9.56 12.90 0.78
CA LEU A 16 -8.22 13.17 0.29
C LEU A 16 -8.22 13.95 -1.04
N SER A 17 -9.19 13.73 -1.93
CA SER A 17 -9.31 14.48 -3.19
C SER A 17 -9.48 15.98 -2.99
N ARG A 18 -10.11 16.39 -1.88
CA ARG A 18 -10.32 17.78 -1.49
C ARG A 18 -9.13 18.41 -0.77
N ALA A 19 -8.16 17.60 -0.33
CA ALA A 19 -6.95 18.10 0.31
C ALA A 19 -6.06 18.83 -0.71
N ALA A 20 -5.24 19.76 -0.24
CA ALA A 20 -4.28 20.45 -1.10
C ALA A 20 -3.26 19.46 -1.68
N ASP A 21 -2.87 19.70 -2.94
CA ASP A 21 -1.81 18.95 -3.60
C ASP A 21 -0.46 19.18 -2.93
N ARG A 22 0.44 18.20 -3.07
CA ARG A 22 1.83 18.25 -2.53
C ARG A 22 1.91 18.62 -1.05
N ARG A 23 0.92 18.19 -0.25
CA ARG A 23 0.83 18.52 1.17
C ARG A 23 1.53 17.50 2.06
N TYR A 24 1.45 16.21 1.71
CA TYR A 24 1.79 15.11 2.60
C TYR A 24 3.19 14.55 2.33
N GLY A 25 3.96 14.31 3.39
CA GLY A 25 5.23 13.56 3.30
C GLY A 25 5.02 12.04 3.36
N LEU A 26 3.94 11.61 4.01
CA LEU A 26 3.52 10.22 4.10
C LEU A 26 2.00 10.18 3.95
N ILE A 27 1.51 9.24 3.16
CA ILE A 27 0.12 8.79 3.17
C ILE A 27 0.14 7.33 3.61
N MET A 28 -0.66 6.98 4.61
CA MET A 28 -0.76 5.62 5.13
C MET A 28 -2.19 5.14 4.91
N ALA A 29 -2.34 4.02 4.20
CA ALA A 29 -3.62 3.40 3.89
C ALA A 29 -3.72 2.08 4.65
N ASP A 30 -4.55 2.07 5.70
CA ASP A 30 -4.78 0.92 6.58
C ASP A 30 -6.28 0.64 6.64
N ALA A 31 -6.78 0.01 5.58
CA ALA A 31 -8.19 -0.28 5.39
C ALA A 31 -8.43 -1.65 4.72
N PHE A 32 -7.38 -2.47 4.63
CA PHE A 32 -7.38 -3.70 3.84
C PHE A 32 -7.36 -4.96 4.69
N SER A 33 -7.42 -4.86 6.02
CA SER A 33 -7.43 -6.00 6.94
C SER A 33 -8.80 -6.64 7.16
N SER A 34 -9.86 -6.08 6.57
CA SER A 34 -11.22 -6.63 6.61
C SER A 34 -11.49 -7.58 5.44
N ASP A 35 -12.50 -8.41 5.61
CA ASP A 35 -13.16 -9.24 4.59
C ASP A 35 -13.69 -8.45 3.37
N ALA A 36 -13.98 -7.15 3.54
CA ALA A 36 -14.42 -6.26 2.47
C ALA A 36 -13.26 -5.35 2.01
N VAL A 37 -12.47 -5.84 1.05
CA VAL A 37 -11.35 -5.07 0.47
C VAL A 37 -11.89 -3.84 -0.27
N PRO A 38 -11.55 -2.60 0.15
CA PRO A 38 -12.00 -1.39 -0.53
C PRO A 38 -11.22 -1.18 -1.84
N VAL A 39 -11.64 -1.88 -2.90
CA VAL A 39 -11.02 -1.86 -4.24
C VAL A 39 -10.74 -0.45 -4.73
N HIS A 40 -11.67 0.48 -4.49
CA HIS A 40 -11.54 1.88 -4.91
C HIS A 40 -10.38 2.63 -4.24
N LEU A 41 -9.66 2.05 -3.29
CA LEU A 41 -8.43 2.61 -2.70
C LEU A 41 -7.15 2.03 -3.33
N ILE A 42 -7.26 0.99 -4.17
CA ILE A 42 -6.17 0.28 -4.86
C ILE A 42 -6.49 0.23 -6.37
N THR A 43 -6.51 1.40 -6.99
CA THR A 43 -6.67 1.56 -8.44
C THR A 43 -5.62 2.51 -8.98
N ARG A 44 -5.46 2.56 -10.30
CA ARG A 44 -4.62 3.55 -10.98
C ARG A 44 -5.01 4.96 -10.54
N GLU A 45 -6.29 5.27 -10.56
CA GLU A 45 -6.84 6.58 -10.23
C GLU A 45 -6.63 6.92 -8.74
N ALA A 46 -6.72 5.93 -7.85
CA ALA A 46 -6.38 6.13 -6.44
C ALA A 46 -4.88 6.42 -6.26
N LEU A 47 -4.00 5.69 -6.94
CA LEU A 47 -2.56 5.89 -6.88
C LEU A 47 -2.14 7.25 -7.46
N GLU A 48 -2.76 7.68 -8.56
CA GLU A 48 -2.59 9.02 -9.12
C GLU A 48 -3.02 10.11 -8.15
N LEU A 49 -4.15 9.90 -7.47
CA LEU A 49 -4.60 10.79 -6.40
C LEU A 49 -3.54 10.87 -5.29
N TYR A 50 -3.08 9.75 -4.74
CA TYR A 50 -2.05 9.74 -3.68
C TYR A 50 -0.80 10.49 -4.16
N ARG A 51 -0.32 10.18 -5.36
CA ARG A 51 0.83 10.85 -5.97
C ARG A 51 0.63 12.36 -6.09
N SER A 52 -0.56 12.85 -6.45
CA SER A 52 -0.84 14.30 -6.53
C SER A 52 -0.77 14.99 -5.16
N LYS A 53 -1.17 14.28 -4.09
CA LYS A 53 -1.19 14.81 -2.72
C LYS A 53 0.17 14.70 -2.01
N LEU A 54 1.05 13.82 -2.48
CA LEU A 54 2.42 13.69 -1.97
C LEU A 54 3.33 14.85 -2.38
N ARG A 55 4.15 15.29 -1.42
CA ARG A 55 5.33 16.15 -1.64
C ARG A 55 6.32 15.47 -2.62
N GLU A 56 7.33 16.20 -3.07
CA GLU A 56 8.31 15.69 -4.05
C GLU A 56 8.99 14.39 -3.60
N HIS A 57 9.32 14.27 -2.31
CA HIS A 57 9.95 13.09 -1.70
C HIS A 57 8.96 12.32 -0.80
N GLY A 58 7.67 12.50 -1.01
CA GLY A 58 6.66 11.81 -0.22
C GLY A 58 6.51 10.35 -0.62
N ILE A 59 6.10 9.52 0.33
CA ILE A 59 5.83 8.10 0.14
C ILE A 59 4.37 7.76 0.48
N VAL A 60 3.88 6.67 -0.08
CA VAL A 60 2.62 6.03 0.35
C VAL A 60 2.93 4.64 0.91
N ALA A 61 2.32 4.30 2.03
CA ALA A 61 2.44 3.01 2.68
C ALA A 61 1.05 2.37 2.79
N PHE A 62 0.95 1.09 2.44
CA PHE A 62 -0.27 0.30 2.50
C PHE A 62 -0.06 -0.83 3.50
N ASN A 63 -0.95 -0.92 4.49
CA ASN A 63 -1.09 -2.13 5.29
C ASN A 63 -2.02 -3.08 4.53
N VAL A 64 -1.46 -4.14 3.97
CA VAL A 64 -2.21 -5.12 3.17
C VAL A 64 -2.36 -6.47 3.86
N SER A 65 -2.20 -6.50 5.19
CA SER A 65 -2.37 -7.70 6.02
C SER A 65 -3.81 -8.23 5.88
N ASN A 66 -4.03 -9.23 5.04
CA ASN A 66 -5.34 -9.81 4.78
C ASN A 66 -5.25 -11.33 4.63
N SER A 67 -6.13 -12.06 5.32
CA SER A 67 -6.12 -13.53 5.31
C SER A 67 -6.72 -14.17 4.05
N TYR A 68 -7.32 -13.39 3.16
CA TYR A 68 -8.08 -13.91 2.01
C TYR A 68 -7.55 -13.43 0.66
N VAL A 69 -6.82 -12.32 0.62
CA VAL A 69 -6.33 -11.73 -0.63
C VAL A 69 -4.87 -11.33 -0.56
N ASP A 70 -4.12 -11.69 -1.60
CA ASP A 70 -2.75 -11.23 -1.81
C ASP A 70 -2.77 -9.94 -2.66
N LEU A 71 -2.67 -8.80 -1.98
CA LEU A 71 -2.73 -7.48 -2.60
C LEU A 71 -1.36 -6.95 -3.06
N GLU A 72 -0.26 -7.59 -2.65
CA GLU A 72 1.08 -7.14 -3.04
C GLU A 72 1.27 -7.18 -4.57
N PRO A 73 0.92 -8.26 -5.31
CA PRO A 73 1.04 -8.28 -6.77
C PRO A 73 0.17 -7.24 -7.48
N VAL A 74 -1.00 -6.92 -6.91
CA VAL A 74 -1.90 -5.89 -7.43
C VAL A 74 -1.24 -4.52 -7.33
N LEU A 75 -0.73 -4.18 -6.15
CA LEU A 75 0.01 -2.95 -5.89
C LEU A 75 1.31 -2.87 -6.71
N GLY A 76 2.04 -3.98 -6.86
CA GLY A 76 3.23 -4.04 -7.71
C GLY A 76 2.94 -3.75 -9.18
N ASN A 77 1.83 -4.27 -9.72
CA ASN A 77 1.38 -3.96 -11.07
C ASN A 77 0.98 -2.47 -11.23
N LEU A 78 0.28 -1.91 -10.25
CA LEU A 78 -0.07 -0.48 -10.22
C LEU A 78 1.16 0.42 -10.15
N ALA A 79 2.14 0.08 -9.31
CA ALA A 79 3.38 0.82 -9.20
C ALA A 79 4.18 0.79 -10.50
N HIS A 80 4.23 -0.38 -11.15
CA HIS A 80 4.88 -0.53 -12.46
C HIS A 80 4.22 0.35 -13.53
N ASP A 81 2.88 0.33 -13.60
CA ASP A 81 2.10 1.14 -14.53
C ASP A 81 2.28 2.64 -14.28
N ALA A 82 2.35 3.07 -13.02
CA ALA A 82 2.59 4.46 -12.62
C ALA A 82 4.06 4.90 -12.70
N GLY A 83 5.00 4.00 -13.00
CA GLY A 83 6.44 4.27 -12.99
C GLY A 83 6.98 4.63 -11.60
N MET A 84 6.42 4.06 -10.54
CA MET A 84 6.81 4.28 -9.15
C MET A 84 7.69 3.12 -8.64
N ALA A 85 8.60 3.43 -7.72
CA ALA A 85 9.30 2.41 -6.96
C ALA A 85 8.34 1.77 -5.96
N CYS A 86 8.47 0.47 -5.73
CA CYS A 86 7.62 -0.31 -4.84
C CYS A 86 8.46 -1.35 -4.13
N VAL A 87 8.38 -1.36 -2.80
CA VAL A 87 8.97 -2.39 -1.95
C VAL A 87 7.93 -2.93 -0.99
N ALA A 88 8.05 -4.21 -0.65
CA ALA A 88 7.16 -4.91 0.26
C ALA A 88 7.96 -5.59 1.37
N GLN A 89 7.33 -5.72 2.54
CA GLN A 89 7.84 -6.50 3.67
C GLN A 89 6.68 -7.28 4.28
N GLU A 90 6.88 -8.57 4.44
CA GLU A 90 6.03 -9.42 5.28
C GLU A 90 6.68 -9.48 6.67
N ASP A 91 6.07 -8.81 7.63
CA ASP A 91 6.56 -8.73 9.01
C ASP A 91 6.00 -9.90 9.82
N ARG A 92 6.66 -11.05 9.64
CA ARG A 92 6.39 -12.28 10.39
C ARG A 92 7.54 -12.53 11.35
N GLU A 93 7.56 -11.82 12.47
CA GLU A 93 8.51 -12.13 13.54
C GLU A 93 8.13 -13.47 14.18
N SER A 94 8.99 -14.47 14.02
CA SER A 94 8.93 -15.68 14.83
C SER A 94 9.66 -15.37 16.13
N GLY A 95 8.94 -15.29 17.26
CA GLY A 95 9.56 -15.12 18.57
C GLY A 95 10.52 -16.27 18.90
N GLU A 96 11.36 -16.09 19.92
CA GLU A 96 12.44 -17.04 20.26
C GLU A 96 11.96 -18.49 20.47
N ASP A 97 10.67 -18.67 20.83
CA ASP A 97 10.02 -19.97 21.06
C ASP A 97 9.06 -20.42 19.93
N GLY A 98 9.08 -19.75 18.77
CA GLY A 98 8.15 -20.00 17.66
C GLY A 98 6.74 -19.45 17.90
N ILE A 99 6.56 -18.64 18.95
CA ILE A 99 5.33 -17.89 19.23
C ILE A 99 5.49 -16.50 18.63
N PRO A 100 4.57 -16.02 17.78
CA PRO A 100 4.61 -14.64 17.28
C PRO A 100 4.57 -13.64 18.44
N GLU A 101 5.57 -12.76 18.52
CA GLU A 101 5.60 -11.68 19.53
C GLU A 101 4.70 -10.50 19.14
N THR A 102 4.35 -10.43 17.85
CA THR A 102 3.44 -9.45 17.26
C THR A 102 2.51 -10.12 16.25
N ASP A 103 1.36 -9.51 16.00
CA ASP A 103 0.51 -9.91 14.88
C ASP A 103 1.28 -9.69 13.57
N ALA A 104 1.24 -10.70 12.69
CA ALA A 104 1.88 -10.60 11.38
C ALA A 104 1.30 -9.44 10.58
N SER A 105 2.16 -8.65 9.93
CA SER A 105 1.70 -7.56 9.06
C SER A 105 2.42 -7.50 7.73
N ASP A 106 1.67 -7.31 6.66
CA ASP A 106 2.18 -7.20 5.30
C ASP A 106 2.09 -5.74 4.84
N TRP A 107 3.24 -5.17 4.51
CA TRP A 107 3.36 -3.76 4.12
C TRP A 107 3.86 -3.61 2.70
N VAL A 108 3.29 -2.63 1.99
CA VAL A 108 3.80 -2.16 0.70
C VAL A 108 4.07 -0.67 0.77
N VAL A 109 5.28 -0.24 0.39
CA VAL A 109 5.68 1.15 0.36
C VAL A 109 6.03 1.54 -1.08
N MET A 110 5.47 2.66 -1.53
CA MET A 110 5.73 3.20 -2.86
C MET A 110 6.22 4.64 -2.80
N ALA A 111 7.10 4.98 -3.74
CA ALA A 111 7.61 6.33 -3.91
C ALA A 111 7.81 6.67 -5.40
N ARG A 112 7.91 7.96 -5.72
CA ARG A 112 8.14 8.41 -7.10
C ARG A 112 9.44 7.86 -7.69
N ARG A 113 10.48 7.70 -6.86
CA ARG A 113 11.81 7.21 -7.24
C ARG A 113 12.34 6.35 -6.10
N THR A 114 13.18 5.36 -6.42
CA THR A 114 13.79 4.47 -5.41
C THR A 114 14.50 5.24 -4.30
N ARG A 115 15.20 6.35 -4.64
CA ARG A 115 15.89 7.19 -3.64
C ARG A 115 14.96 7.84 -2.62
N ASP A 116 13.68 8.03 -2.97
CA ASP A 116 12.71 8.69 -2.09
C ASP A 116 12.17 7.71 -1.02
N LEU A 117 12.44 6.40 -1.15
CA LEU A 117 12.14 5.38 -0.12
C LEU A 117 13.06 5.50 1.12
N GLY A 118 14.16 6.25 1.04
CA GLY A 118 15.06 6.48 2.16
C GLY A 118 15.65 5.18 2.72
N ALA A 119 15.65 5.05 4.05
CA ALA A 119 16.24 3.90 4.74
C ALA A 119 15.57 2.56 4.42
N VAL A 120 14.30 2.58 4.01
CA VAL A 120 13.54 1.38 3.63
C VAL A 120 14.22 0.67 2.47
N ALA A 121 14.71 1.41 1.46
CA ALA A 121 15.39 0.81 0.31
C ALA A 121 16.75 0.17 0.63
N SER A 122 17.31 0.41 1.82
CA SER A 122 18.59 -0.18 2.27
C SER A 122 18.42 -1.31 3.28
N ASP A 123 17.21 -1.54 3.77
CA ASP A 123 16.91 -2.59 4.74
C ASP A 123 16.62 -3.89 3.98
N PRO A 124 17.40 -4.97 4.21
CA PRO A 124 17.25 -6.22 3.46
C PRO A 124 15.92 -6.96 3.71
N ARG A 125 15.15 -6.55 4.74
CA ARG A 125 13.80 -7.08 4.97
C ARG A 125 12.81 -6.62 3.91
N TRP A 126 13.06 -5.47 3.28
CA TRP A 126 12.24 -4.91 2.22
C TRP A 126 12.71 -5.41 0.86
N GLN A 127 11.81 -6.05 0.13
CA GLN A 127 12.09 -6.61 -1.19
C GLN A 127 11.30 -5.84 -2.25
N ASP A 128 11.76 -5.88 -3.51
CA ASP A 128 10.97 -5.33 -4.61
C ASP A 128 9.60 -6.01 -4.67
N CYS A 129 8.53 -5.23 -4.85
CA CYS A 129 7.18 -5.78 -4.89
C CYS A 129 7.04 -6.86 -5.97
N ARG A 130 6.43 -7.98 -5.59
CA ARG A 130 5.96 -8.99 -6.52
C ARG A 130 5.01 -8.37 -7.53
N ARG A 131 4.99 -8.97 -8.71
CA ARG A 131 4.10 -8.60 -9.82
C ARG A 131 3.46 -9.86 -10.36
N SER A 132 2.28 -9.71 -10.96
CA SER A 132 1.61 -10.78 -11.68
C SER A 132 1.62 -10.43 -13.18
N PRO A 133 2.65 -10.87 -13.94
CA PRO A 133 2.75 -10.57 -15.37
C PRO A 133 1.53 -11.10 -16.13
N GLY A 134 0.95 -10.26 -16.99
CA GLY A 134 -0.27 -10.60 -17.75
C GLY A 134 -1.57 -10.21 -17.05
N SER A 135 -1.54 -9.82 -15.78
CA SER A 135 -2.69 -9.22 -15.09
C SER A 135 -2.75 -7.72 -15.36
N ALA A 136 -3.90 -7.23 -15.81
CA ALA A 136 -4.11 -5.80 -16.01
C ALA A 136 -4.13 -5.05 -14.66
N PRO A 137 -3.52 -3.85 -14.57
CA PRO A 137 -3.67 -2.99 -13.39
C PRO A 137 -5.14 -2.69 -13.13
N TRP A 138 -5.54 -2.65 -11.86
CA TRP A 138 -6.91 -2.29 -11.49
C TRP A 138 -7.17 -0.80 -11.76
N THR A 139 -8.36 -0.52 -12.24
CA THR A 139 -8.89 0.82 -12.47
C THR A 139 -10.23 0.97 -11.75
N ASP A 140 -10.74 2.18 -11.65
CA ASP A 140 -12.08 2.42 -11.09
C ASP A 140 -13.19 1.65 -11.81
N ASP A 141 -13.01 1.36 -13.10
CA ASP A 141 -13.97 0.62 -13.93
C ASP A 141 -13.63 -0.87 -14.07
N TYR A 142 -12.48 -1.33 -13.55
CA TYR A 142 -12.03 -2.71 -13.68
C TYR A 142 -11.21 -3.19 -12.48
N SER A 143 -11.63 -4.30 -11.87
CA SER A 143 -10.87 -4.99 -10.84
C SER A 143 -11.07 -6.50 -10.95
N ASN A 144 -10.03 -7.28 -10.67
CA ASN A 144 -10.10 -8.74 -10.64
C ASN A 144 -9.77 -9.27 -9.24
N LEU A 145 -10.74 -9.17 -8.32
CA LEU A 145 -10.61 -9.69 -6.96
C LEU A 145 -10.37 -11.20 -6.91
N LEU A 146 -11.00 -11.97 -7.81
CA LEU A 146 -10.83 -13.42 -7.86
C LEU A 146 -9.38 -13.82 -8.17
N GLY A 147 -8.69 -13.06 -9.01
CA GLY A 147 -7.28 -13.27 -9.31
C GLY A 147 -6.34 -12.87 -8.16
N ALA A 148 -6.84 -12.15 -7.15
CA ALA A 148 -6.09 -11.77 -5.96
C ALA A 148 -6.41 -12.68 -4.75
N LEU A 149 -7.31 -13.66 -4.88
CA LEU A 149 -7.57 -14.60 -3.79
C LEU A 149 -6.32 -15.42 -3.51
N ASP A 150 -5.94 -15.46 -2.24
CA ASP A 150 -4.94 -16.42 -1.77
C ASP A 150 -5.66 -17.71 -1.38
N LEU A 151 -5.35 -18.80 -2.07
CA LEU A 151 -5.98 -20.12 -1.88
C LEU A 151 -5.05 -21.10 -1.15
N ASN A 152 -3.97 -20.60 -0.56
CA ASN A 152 -3.06 -21.43 0.21
C ASN A 152 -3.60 -21.64 1.63
N ASP A 153 -4.40 -22.70 1.79
CA ASP A 153 -4.55 -23.45 3.05
C ASP A 153 -3.50 -24.57 3.13
#